data_AF-A0A974Z4U2-F1
#
_entry.id   AF-A0A974Z4U2-F1
#
_cell.length_a   1.000
_cell.length_b   1.000
_cell.length_c   1.000
_cell.angle_alpha   90.00
_cell.angle_beta   90.00
_cell.angle_gamma   90.00
#
_symmetry.space_group_name_H-M   'P 1'
#
loop_
_entity.id
_entity.type
_entity.pdbx_description
1 polymer ?
#
loop_
_entity_poly.entity_id
_entity_poly.type
_entity_poly.pdbx_seq_one_letter_code
_entity_poly.pdbx_strand_id
1 'polypeptide(L)' 'MTHDETRAGSYPGAVEIGNMYQFYADAADSFIESRDLERVRRLNPRLKPLEEWLQEHKSEIPLD' A
#
# COMPACT_ATOMS: atom_id res chain seq x y z
N MET A 1 -0.02 4.55 14.22
CA MET A 1 1.43 4.34 14.04
C MET A 1 1.95 5.40 13.09
N THR A 2 2.80 6.31 13.55
CA THR A 2 3.51 7.26 12.70
C THR A 2 4.63 6.54 11.94
N HIS A 3 5.20 7.17 10.91
CA HIS A 3 6.38 6.63 10.26
C HIS A 3 7.58 6.55 11.22
N ASP A 4 7.68 7.42 12.23
CA ASP A 4 8.73 7.33 13.27
C ASP A 4 8.52 6.15 14.22
N GLU A 5 7.28 5.91 14.64
CA GLU A 5 6.94 4.71 15.42
C GLU A 5 7.23 3.43 14.61
N THR A 6 7.04 3.47 13.29
CA THR A 6 7.39 2.36 12.38
C THR A 6 8.90 2.12 12.36
N ARG A 7 9.72 3.17 12.22
CA ARG A 7 11.20 3.05 12.23
C ARG A 7 11.76 2.48 13.52
N ALA A 8 11.11 2.79 14.65
CA ALA A 8 11.51 2.29 15.96
C ALA A 8 11.21 0.80 16.18
N GLY A 9 10.55 0.12 15.23
CA GLY A 9 10.27 -1.30 15.31
C GLY A 9 11.53 -2.17 15.36
N SER A 10 11.49 -3.24 16.15
CA SER A 10 12.61 -4.19 16.30
C SER A 10 12.65 -5.28 15.21
N TYR A 11 11.84 -5.14 14.15
CA TYR A 11 11.78 -6.11 13.06
C TYR A 11 12.70 -5.71 11.90
N PRO A 12 13.24 -6.67 11.12
CA PRO A 12 14.05 -6.37 9.95
C PRO A 12 13.29 -5.47 8.97
N GLY A 13 13.93 -4.40 8.49
CA GLY A 13 13.33 -3.47 7.54
C GLY A 13 12.46 -2.36 8.14
N ALA A 14 12.39 -2.24 9.48
CA ALA A 14 11.59 -1.21 10.15
C ALA A 14 11.93 0.22 9.69
N VAL A 15 13.22 0.52 9.53
CA VAL A 15 13.69 1.83 9.05
C VAL A 15 13.25 2.08 7.61
N GLU A 16 13.42 1.10 6.72
CA GLU A 16 13.05 1.19 5.32
C GLU A 16 11.53 1.36 5.15
N ILE A 17 10.73 0.61 5.90
CA ILE A 17 9.26 0.69 5.87
C ILE A 17 8.80 2.06 6.41
N GLY A 18 9.41 2.55 7.48
CA GLY A 18 9.14 3.90 7.98
C GLY A 18 9.47 4.98 6.94
N ASN A 19 10.58 4.85 6.24
CA ASN A 19 10.93 5.76 5.13
C ASN A 19 9.94 5.68 3.97
N MET A 20 9.47 4.48 3.60
CA MET A 20 8.44 4.31 2.58
C MET A 20 7.13 4.99 2.99
N TYR A 21 6.68 4.81 4.24
CA TYR A 21 5.47 5.48 4.74
C TYR A 21 5.62 6.99 4.79
N GLN A 22 6.78 7.50 5.21
CA GLN A 22 7.02 8.95 5.15
C GLN A 22 6.94 9.46 3.71
N PHE A 23 7.58 8.77 2.76
CA PHE A 23 7.53 9.19 1.36
C PHE A 23 6.11 9.17 0.79
N TYR A 24 5.32 8.14 1.10
CA TYR A 24 3.92 8.06 0.66
C TYR A 24 3.03 9.14 1.27
N ALA A 25 3.35 9.61 2.47
CA ALA A 25 2.60 10.67 3.16
C ALA A 25 3.03 12.07 2.70
N ASP A 26 4.33 12.36 2.72
CA ASP A 26 4.87 13.71 2.52
C ASP A 26 5.02 14.06 1.03
N ALA A 27 5.11 13.06 0.14
CA ALA A 27 5.27 13.22 -1.30
C ALA A 27 4.19 12.48 -2.09
N ALA A 28 2.96 12.43 -1.54
CA ALA A 28 1.84 11.69 -2.13
C ALA A 28 1.56 12.07 -3.60
N ASP A 29 1.59 13.37 -3.92
CA ASP A 29 1.35 13.85 -5.29
C ASP A 29 2.37 13.28 -6.28
N SER A 30 3.66 13.42 -5.97
CA SER A 30 4.76 12.87 -6.78
C SER A 30 4.71 11.33 -6.85
N PHE A 31 4.29 10.68 -5.76
CA PHE A 31 4.15 9.22 -5.72
C PHE A 31 3.01 8.72 -6.63
N ILE A 32 1.87 9.42 -6.63
CA ILE A 32 0.66 9.02 -7.36
C ILE A 32 0.73 9.40 -8.84
N GLU A 33 1.39 10.51 -9.20
CA GLU A 33 1.47 11.02 -10.58
C GLU A 33 1.88 9.95 -11.60
N SER A 34 2.80 9.07 -11.21
CA SER A 34 3.28 7.98 -12.08
C SER A 34 2.29 6.83 -12.30
N ARG A 35 1.13 6.83 -11.63
CA ARG A 35 0.17 5.71 -11.60
C ARG A 35 -1.15 6.05 -12.31
N ASP A 36 -1.12 6.00 -13.64
CA ASP A 36 -2.32 6.07 -14.48
C ASP A 36 -3.18 4.81 -14.32
N LEU A 37 -4.24 4.90 -13.50
CA LEU A 37 -5.15 3.78 -13.24
C LEU A 37 -5.93 3.33 -14.48
N GLU A 38 -6.24 4.22 -15.42
CA GLU A 38 -6.91 3.81 -16.64
C GLU A 38 -5.99 2.95 -17.51
N ARG A 39 -4.74 3.37 -17.65
CA ARG A 39 -3.72 2.59 -18.37
C ARG A 39 -3.49 1.24 -17.73
N VAL A 40 -3.37 1.17 -16.41
CA VAL A 40 -3.17 -0.11 -15.71
C VAL A 40 -4.37 -1.03 -15.91
N ARG A 41 -5.61 -0.53 -15.84
CA ARG A 41 -6.82 -1.34 -16.08
C ARG A 41 -6.95 -1.80 -17.53
N ARG A 42 -6.51 -1.00 -18.51
CA ARG A 42 -6.42 -1.46 -19.92
C ARG A 42 -5.42 -2.60 -20.09
N LEU A 43 -4.28 -2.54 -19.40
CA LEU A 43 -3.26 -3.60 -19.44
C LEU A 43 -3.70 -4.87 -18.71
N ASN A 44 -4.42 -4.73 -17.59
CA ASN A 44 -4.97 -5.84 -16.83
C ASN A 44 -6.45 -5.60 -16.51
N PRO A 45 -7.37 -6.02 -17.41
CA PRO A 45 -8.81 -5.89 -17.17
C PRO A 45 -9.33 -6.67 -15.95
N ARG A 46 -8.52 -7.56 -15.38
CA ARG A 46 -8.86 -8.32 -14.16
C ARG A 46 -8.38 -7.62 -12.88
N LEU A 47 -7.74 -6.45 -12.97
CA LEU A 47 -7.33 -5.69 -11.79
C LEU A 47 -8.57 -5.22 -11.03
N LYS A 48 -8.61 -5.51 -9.73
CA LYS A 48 -9.76 -5.23 -8.86
C LYS A 48 -9.51 -4.00 -7.99
N PRO A 49 -10.54 -3.19 -7.70
CA PRO A 49 -10.56 -2.32 -6.53
C PRO A 49 -10.31 -3.13 -5.26
N LEU A 50 -9.79 -2.46 -4.22
CA LEU A 50 -9.50 -3.12 -2.93
C LEU A 50 -10.76 -3.76 -2.33
N GLU A 51 -11.90 -3.10 -2.47
CA GLU A 51 -13.19 -3.54 -1.94
C GLU A 51 -13.63 -4.88 -2.57
N GLU A 52 -13.52 -5.00 -3.89
CA GLU A 52 -13.84 -6.24 -4.61
C GLU A 52 -12.87 -7.36 -4.22
N TRP A 53 -11.57 -7.05 -4.15
CA TRP A 53 -10.56 -8.01 -3.71
C TRP A 53 -10.84 -8.52 -2.28
N LEU A 54 -11.19 -7.62 -1.36
CA LEU A 54 -11.53 -7.98 0.01
C LEU A 54 -12.78 -8.87 0.09
N GLN A 55 -13.81 -8.61 -0.72
CA GLN A 55 -15.02 -9.45 -0.71
C GLN A 55 -14.73 -10.89 -1.11
N GLU A 56 -13.79 -11.10 -2.01
CA GLU A 56 -13.38 -12.44 -2.47
C GLU A 56 -12.48 -13.15 -1.47
N HIS A 57 -11.55 -12.43 -0.85
CA HIS A 57 -10.49 -13.03 -0.02
C HIS A 57 -10.74 -12.91 1.50
N LYS A 58 -11.85 -12.32 1.94
CA LYS A 58 -12.15 -12.12 3.38
C LYS A 58 -12.03 -13.38 4.24
N SER A 59 -12.35 -14.55 3.71
CA SER A 59 -12.25 -15.82 4.46
C SER A 59 -10.81 -16.31 4.65
N GLU A 60 -9.85 -15.75 3.92
CA GLU A 60 -8.42 -16.09 4.00
C GLU A 60 -7.67 -15.20 5.01
N ILE A 61 -8.27 -14.10 5.47
CA ILE A 61 -7.65 -13.12 6.35
C ILE A 61 -7.94 -13.53 7.81
N PRO A 62 -6.90 -13.86 8.61
CA PRO A 62 -7.07 -14.11 10.04
C PRO A 62 -7.61 -12.85 10.74
N LEU A 63 -8.53 -13.05 11.68
CA LEU A 63 -9.17 -11.95 12.45
C LEU A 63 -8.74 -11.94 13.92
N ASP A 64 -7.86 -12.86 14.30
CA ASP A 64 -7.32 -13.06 15.64
C ASP A 64 -6.06 -12.24 15.93
#